data_AF-A0A934H499-F1
#
_entry.id   AF-A0A934H499-F1
#
_cell.length_a   1.000
_cell.length_b   1.000
_cell.length_c   1.000
_cell.angle_alpha   90.00
_cell.angle_beta   90.00
_cell.angle_gamma   90.00
#
_symmetry.space_group_name_H-M   'P 1'
#
loop_
_entity.id
_entity.type
_entity.pdbx_description
1 polymer ?
#
loop_
_entity_poly.entity_id
_entity_poly.type
_entity_poly.pdbx_seq_one_letter_code
_entity_poly.pdbx_strand_id
1 'polypeptide(L)'
;MKFSFQDATTYLLALVARVLTPSFQRQLARLCVHLVADVPQLGTAWVVHFAEPCLPCGSRPNAIDATLHQFGRFLSGTGHLQGEPGDPFEYRGIITRNVFYGTFKRTDAHVVAGTGTFVLKISANSHRMTGHCIWYESLLDDVWSSEYVWSRKG
;
A
#
# COMPACT_ATOMS: atom_id res chain seq x y z
N MET A 1 -25.09 9.86 3.11
CA MET A 1 -24.10 8.76 3.19
C MET A 1 -24.82 7.51 3.67
N LYS A 2 -25.06 6.52 2.79
CA LYS A 2 -25.62 5.22 3.21
C LYS A 2 -24.45 4.34 3.63
N PHE A 3 -24.27 4.12 4.92
CA PHE A 3 -23.39 3.06 5.40
C PHE A 3 -23.99 1.73 4.95
N SER A 4 -23.26 0.99 4.10
CA SER A 4 -23.63 -0.37 3.73
C SER A 4 -23.50 -1.24 4.98
N PHE A 5 -24.48 -2.11 5.23
CA PHE A 5 -24.47 -3.06 6.34
C PHE A 5 -23.18 -3.93 6.36
N GLN A 6 -22.56 -4.11 5.19
CA GLN A 6 -21.29 -4.82 5.01
C GLN A 6 -20.08 -4.09 5.61
N ASP A 7 -20.08 -2.75 5.63
CA ASP A 7 -18.95 -1.97 6.15
C ASP A 7 -18.89 -2.04 7.68
N ALA A 8 -20.06 -2.00 8.32
CA ALA A 8 -20.18 -2.12 9.77
C ALA A 8 -19.74 -3.51 10.28
N THR A 9 -20.11 -4.57 9.58
CA THR A 9 -19.68 -5.94 9.92
C THR A 9 -18.18 -6.14 9.76
N THR A 10 -17.57 -5.53 8.75
CA THR A 10 -16.12 -5.63 8.50
C THR A 10 -15.32 -4.89 9.57
N TYR A 11 -15.81 -3.73 10.02
CA TYR A 11 -15.24 -2.98 11.14
C TYR A 11 -15.34 -3.74 12.46
N LEU A 12 -16.50 -4.36 12.75
CA LEU A 12 -16.70 -5.13 13.98
C LEU A 12 -15.76 -6.34 14.04
N LEU A 13 -15.59 -7.05 12.93
CA LEU A 13 -14.68 -8.19 12.82
C LEU A 13 -13.21 -7.77 12.98
N ALA A 14 -12.81 -6.62 12.43
CA ALA A 14 -11.47 -6.07 12.61
C ALA A 14 -11.20 -5.64 14.06
N LEU A 15 -12.20 -5.12 14.75
CA LEU A 15 -12.10 -4.73 16.16
C LEU A 15 -11.98 -5.96 17.08
N VAL A 16 -12.77 -7.00 16.83
CA VAL A 16 -12.72 -8.27 17.57
C VAL A 16 -11.39 -8.98 17.34
N ALA A 17 -10.85 -8.93 16.11
CA ALA A 17 -9.53 -9.50 15.82
C ALA A 17 -8.41 -8.85 16.65
N ARG A 18 -8.49 -7.56 17.01
CA ARG A 18 -7.47 -6.88 17.83
C ARG A 18 -7.42 -7.35 19.29
N VAL A 19 -8.50 -7.92 19.81
CA VAL A 19 -8.60 -8.38 21.22
C VAL A 19 -8.20 -9.85 21.37
N LEU A 20 -8.09 -10.57 20.26
CA LEU A 20 -7.88 -12.02 20.26
C LEU A 20 -6.40 -12.41 20.18
N THR A 21 -6.09 -13.58 20.74
CA THR A 21 -4.75 -14.18 20.71
C THR A 21 -4.25 -14.39 19.27
N PRO A 22 -2.93 -14.39 19.03
CA PRO A 22 -2.34 -14.43 17.68
C PRO A 22 -2.80 -15.65 16.84
N SER A 23 -3.12 -16.76 17.49
CA SER A 23 -3.65 -17.97 16.86
C SER A 23 -5.07 -17.77 16.32
N PHE A 24 -5.92 -17.09 17.08
CA PHE A 24 -7.30 -16.81 16.69
C PHE A 24 -7.38 -15.71 15.62
N GLN A 25 -6.48 -14.72 15.65
CA GLN A 25 -6.33 -13.72 14.58
C GLN A 25 -6.07 -14.38 13.22
N ARG A 26 -5.22 -15.41 13.18
CA ARG A 26 -4.96 -16.17 11.94
C ARG A 26 -6.18 -16.96 11.48
N GLN A 27 -6.97 -17.53 12.39
CA GLN A 27 -8.18 -18.27 12.05
C GLN A 27 -9.30 -17.34 11.55
N LEU A 28 -9.49 -16.18 12.18
CA LEU A 28 -10.41 -15.13 11.71
C LEU A 28 -9.96 -14.54 10.37
N ALA A 29 -8.65 -14.33 10.16
CA ALA A 29 -8.12 -13.93 8.86
C ALA A 29 -8.54 -14.92 7.76
N ARG A 30 -8.37 -16.22 8.01
CA ARG A 30 -8.77 -17.29 7.07
C ARG A 30 -10.28 -17.29 6.83
N LEU A 31 -11.08 -17.11 7.88
CA LEU A 31 -12.54 -17.08 7.77
C LEU A 31 -13.04 -15.84 7.00
N CYS A 32 -12.47 -14.66 7.25
CA CYS A 32 -12.76 -13.43 6.50
C CYS A 32 -12.36 -13.54 5.02
N VAL A 33 -11.29 -14.26 4.71
CA VAL A 33 -10.89 -14.54 3.32
C VAL A 33 -11.89 -15.45 2.61
N HIS A 34 -12.54 -16.39 3.32
CA HIS A 34 -13.59 -17.25 2.75
C HIS A 34 -14.96 -16.57 2.67
N LEU A 35 -15.25 -15.62 3.56
CA LEU A 35 -16.51 -14.86 3.57
C LEU A 35 -16.56 -13.75 2.52
N VAL A 36 -15.41 -13.33 1.99
CA VAL A 36 -15.30 -12.35 0.91
C VAL A 36 -14.66 -13.05 -0.29
N ALA A 37 -15.45 -13.85 -1.01
CA ALA A 37 -15.10 -14.26 -2.36
C ALA A 37 -14.72 -12.99 -3.16
N ASP A 38 -13.59 -13.03 -3.86
CA ASP A 38 -13.04 -11.93 -4.67
C ASP A 38 -12.19 -10.86 -3.94
N VAL A 39 -11.34 -11.25 -2.99
CA VAL A 39 -10.23 -10.38 -2.55
C VAL A 39 -8.92 -10.80 -3.25
N PRO A 40 -8.31 -9.94 -4.09
CA PRO A 40 -7.00 -10.19 -4.69
C PRO A 40 -5.92 -10.47 -3.64
N GLN A 41 -5.03 -11.44 -3.91
CA GLN A 41 -3.92 -11.79 -3.02
C GLN A 41 -2.67 -10.98 -3.37
N LEU A 42 -2.45 -9.90 -2.63
CA LEU A 42 -1.36 -8.94 -2.81
C LEU A 42 -0.28 -9.00 -1.72
N GLY A 43 -0.51 -9.74 -0.63
CA GLY A 43 0.45 -9.90 0.47
C GLY A 43 1.70 -10.66 0.06
N THR A 44 2.72 -9.95 -0.45
CA THR A 44 3.99 -10.51 -0.91
C THR A 44 5.02 -9.39 -1.14
N ALA A 45 6.17 -9.73 -1.74
CA ALA A 45 7.18 -8.77 -2.18
C ALA A 45 6.85 -8.19 -3.58
N TRP A 46 7.18 -6.92 -3.76
CA TRP A 46 6.91 -6.10 -4.93
C TRP A 46 8.13 -5.23 -5.26
N VAL A 47 8.28 -4.90 -6.53
CA VAL A 47 9.10 -3.78 -7.01
C VAL A 47 8.16 -2.67 -7.45
N VAL A 48 8.41 -1.47 -6.97
CA VAL A 48 7.59 -0.30 -7.24
C VAL A 48 8.39 0.72 -8.02
N HIS A 49 7.96 1.04 -9.23
CA HIS A 49 8.60 2.03 -10.08
C HIS A 49 7.83 3.34 -10.09
N PHE A 50 8.57 4.45 -10.06
CA PHE A 50 8.04 5.81 -10.09
C PHE A 50 9.09 6.79 -10.61
N ALA A 51 8.67 7.99 -10.96
CA ALA A 51 9.55 9.09 -11.35
C ALA A 51 9.61 10.11 -10.21
N GLU A 52 10.80 10.33 -9.69
CA GLU A 52 11.07 11.35 -8.66
C GLU A 52 11.50 12.65 -9.34
N PRO A 53 11.06 13.82 -8.88
CA PRO A 53 11.55 15.08 -9.42
C PRO A 53 13.06 15.23 -9.17
N CYS A 54 13.78 15.79 -10.14
CA CYS A 54 15.20 16.10 -9.98
C CYS A 54 15.53 17.38 -10.75
N LEU A 55 16.29 18.28 -10.11
CA LEU A 55 16.79 19.50 -10.75
C LEU A 55 18.25 19.29 -11.20
N PRO A 56 18.62 19.67 -12.44
CA PRO A 56 17.80 20.28 -13.49
C PRO A 56 17.09 19.27 -14.41
N CYS A 57 17.16 17.97 -14.09
CA CYS A 57 16.82 16.88 -15.00
C CYS A 57 15.30 16.65 -15.24
N GLY A 58 14.43 17.44 -14.58
CA GLY A 58 12.97 17.28 -14.59
C GLY A 58 12.55 16.15 -13.66
N SER A 59 12.81 14.90 -14.07
CA SER A 59 12.51 13.71 -13.26
C SER A 59 13.48 12.58 -13.54
N ARG A 60 13.75 11.74 -12.53
CA ARG A 60 14.55 10.53 -12.63
C ARG A 60 13.72 9.29 -12.27
N PRO A 61 13.89 8.16 -12.98
CA PRO A 61 13.26 6.91 -12.58
C PRO A 61 13.87 6.41 -11.27
N ASN A 62 13.03 5.91 -10.38
CA ASN A 62 13.43 5.34 -9.12
C ASN A 62 12.61 4.08 -8.81
N ALA A 63 13.10 3.24 -7.90
CA ALA A 63 12.48 1.98 -7.56
C ALA A 63 12.51 1.72 -6.05
N ILE A 64 11.41 1.18 -5.52
CA ILE A 64 11.29 0.74 -4.13
C ILE A 64 11.05 -0.76 -4.12
N ASP A 65 11.81 -1.45 -3.26
CA ASP A 65 11.50 -2.82 -2.88
C ASP A 65 10.52 -2.80 -1.72
N ALA A 66 9.30 -3.28 -1.95
CA ALA A 66 8.22 -3.26 -0.97
C ALA A 66 7.79 -4.68 -0.59
N THR A 67 7.43 -4.89 0.66
CA THR A 67 6.82 -6.13 1.16
C THR A 67 5.49 -5.79 1.82
N LEU A 68 4.40 -6.39 1.30
CA LEU A 68 3.05 -6.21 1.82
C LEU A 68 2.61 -7.41 2.64
N HIS A 69 1.91 -7.13 3.73
CA HIS A 69 1.16 -8.04 4.55
C HIS A 69 -0.33 -7.73 4.41
N GLN A 70 -1.13 -8.75 4.13
CA GLN A 70 -2.56 -8.60 3.85
C GLN A 70 -3.41 -9.27 4.91
N PHE A 71 -4.42 -8.56 5.41
CA PHE A 71 -5.46 -9.09 6.28
C PHE A 71 -6.84 -8.74 5.71
N GLY A 72 -7.47 -9.71 5.04
CA GLY A 72 -8.68 -9.46 4.26
C GLY A 72 -8.45 -8.38 3.19
N ARG A 73 -9.20 -7.29 3.25
CA ARG A 73 -9.05 -6.13 2.35
C ARG A 73 -7.99 -5.13 2.81
N PHE A 74 -7.48 -5.24 4.03
CA PHE A 74 -6.47 -4.32 4.55
C PHE A 74 -5.07 -4.78 4.17
N LEU A 75 -4.22 -3.82 3.80
CA LEU A 75 -2.81 -4.03 3.50
C LEU A 75 -1.96 -3.11 4.36
N SER A 76 -0.87 -3.65 4.88
CA SER A 76 0.20 -2.91 5.53
C SER A 76 1.53 -3.45 5.04
N GLY A 77 2.56 -2.63 4.96
CA GLY A 77 3.85 -3.11 4.47
C GLY A 77 4.99 -2.19 4.82
N THR A 78 6.18 -2.64 4.45
CA THR A 78 7.39 -1.85 4.53
C THR A 78 8.09 -1.88 3.18
N GLY A 79 8.98 -0.93 2.93
CA GLY A 79 9.86 -0.98 1.77
C GLY A 79 11.08 -0.12 1.97
N HIS A 80 11.97 -0.11 0.99
CA HIS A 80 13.13 0.76 0.95
C HIS A 80 13.48 1.09 -0.49
N LEU A 81 14.11 2.24 -0.70
CA LEU A 81 14.65 2.58 -2.02
C LEU A 81 15.70 1.54 -2.44
N GLN A 82 15.71 1.18 -3.72
CA GLN A 82 16.73 0.29 -4.27
C GLN A 82 18.09 1.00 -4.23
N GLY A 83 19.09 0.36 -3.62
CA GLY A 83 20.40 0.96 -3.38
C GLY A 83 20.53 1.73 -2.07
N GLU A 84 19.41 2.05 -1.40
CA GLU A 84 19.37 2.83 -0.15
C GLU A 84 18.51 2.12 0.91
N PRO A 85 18.97 0.99 1.49
CA PRO A 85 18.21 0.22 2.47
C PRO A 85 17.99 0.95 3.81
N GLY A 86 18.73 2.04 4.05
CA GLY A 86 18.62 2.86 5.25
C GLY A 86 17.40 3.77 5.30
N ASP A 87 16.64 3.88 4.20
CA ASP A 87 15.49 4.76 4.09
C ASP A 87 14.17 3.97 4.00
N PRO A 88 13.65 3.49 5.14
CA PRO A 88 12.45 2.68 5.15
C PRO A 88 11.19 3.50 4.86
N PHE A 89 10.28 2.88 4.12
CA PHE A 89 8.92 3.30 3.89
C PHE A 89 7.97 2.40 4.67
N GLU A 90 6.90 2.97 5.21
CA GLU A 90 5.75 2.24 5.71
C GLU A 90 4.55 2.47 4.79
N TYR A 91 3.89 1.38 4.40
CA TYR A 91 2.68 1.38 3.57
C TYR A 91 1.46 0.98 4.40
N ARG A 92 0.33 1.64 4.16
CA ARG A 92 -0.97 1.25 4.72
C ARG A 92 -2.08 1.54 3.72
N GLY A 93 -3.08 0.66 3.63
CA GLY A 93 -4.21 0.91 2.74
C GLY A 93 -5.26 -0.19 2.75
N ILE A 94 -6.19 -0.09 1.79
CA ILE A 94 -7.36 -0.95 1.67
C ILE A 94 -7.66 -1.29 0.20
N ILE A 95 -8.10 -2.52 -0.04
CA ILE A 95 -8.59 -3.01 -1.33
C ILE A 95 -10.10 -2.82 -1.39
N THR A 96 -10.55 -1.96 -2.30
CA THR A 96 -11.97 -1.84 -2.67
C THR A 96 -12.14 -2.31 -4.11
N ARG A 97 -12.94 -3.37 -4.31
CA ARG A 97 -13.02 -4.08 -5.60
C ARG A 97 -11.63 -4.50 -6.09
N ASN A 98 -11.22 -4.06 -7.26
CA ASN A 98 -9.91 -4.28 -7.88
C ASN A 98 -9.00 -3.04 -7.79
N VAL A 99 -9.16 -2.21 -6.77
CA VAL A 99 -8.35 -1.02 -6.55
C VAL A 99 -7.77 -1.03 -5.15
N PHE A 100 -6.46 -0.82 -5.07
CA PHE A 100 -5.72 -0.62 -3.83
C PHE A 100 -5.51 0.88 -3.59
N TYR A 101 -6.15 1.39 -2.54
CA TYR A 101 -5.98 2.75 -2.06
C TYR A 101 -5.06 2.72 -0.85
N GLY A 102 -4.09 3.63 -0.77
CA GLY A 102 -3.21 3.64 0.38
C GLY A 102 -2.37 4.88 0.50
N THR A 103 -1.64 4.93 1.61
CA THR A 103 -0.67 5.95 1.95
C THR A 103 0.68 5.29 2.19
N PHE A 104 1.74 6.05 1.96
CA PHE A 104 3.08 5.69 2.38
C PHE A 104 3.70 6.84 3.17
N LYS A 105 4.66 6.54 4.04
CA LYS A 105 5.49 7.52 4.73
C LYS A 105 6.91 6.99 4.88
N ARG A 106 7.91 7.86 4.83
CA ARG A 106 9.28 7.54 5.26
C ARG A 106 9.36 7.51 6.78
N THR A 107 9.98 6.49 7.35
CA THR A 107 10.01 6.28 8.80
C THR A 107 11.09 7.10 9.52
N ASP A 108 12.17 7.45 8.83
CA ASP A 108 13.33 8.14 9.41
C ASP A 108 13.34 9.66 9.18
N ALA A 109 12.34 10.19 8.48
CA ALA A 109 12.25 11.63 8.25
C ALA A 109 11.52 12.30 9.42
N HIS A 110 12.24 13.09 10.22
CA HIS A 110 11.65 14.13 11.09
C HIS A 110 10.92 15.25 10.30
N VAL A 111 10.89 15.13 8.97
CA VAL A 111 10.29 16.04 8.01
C VAL A 111 9.10 15.31 7.36
N VAL A 112 7.98 16.01 7.16
CA VAL A 112 6.77 15.49 6.47
C VAL A 112 7.05 15.03 5.01
N ALA A 113 8.25 15.34 4.50
CA ALA A 113 8.79 14.88 3.23
C ALA A 113 8.76 13.35 3.13
N GLY A 114 8.21 12.84 2.02
CA GLY A 114 8.09 11.40 1.79
C GLY A 114 6.84 10.76 2.38
N THR A 115 5.84 11.55 2.80
CA THR A 115 4.47 11.07 2.99
C THR A 115 3.66 11.31 1.72
N GLY A 116 2.93 10.29 1.28
CA GLY A 116 2.11 10.37 0.08
C GLY A 116 0.93 9.43 0.10
N THR A 117 0.08 9.57 -0.90
CA THR A 117 -1.07 8.71 -1.16
C THR A 117 -0.96 8.11 -2.56
N PHE A 118 -1.57 6.95 -2.77
CA PHE A 118 -1.66 6.34 -4.09
C PHE A 118 -3.01 5.67 -4.30
N VAL A 119 -3.35 5.50 -5.58
CA VAL A 119 -4.49 4.72 -6.04
C VAL A 119 -3.99 3.81 -7.15
N LEU A 120 -4.13 2.51 -6.96
CA LEU A 120 -3.58 1.50 -7.86
C LEU A 120 -4.67 0.53 -8.33
N LYS A 121 -4.86 0.43 -9.64
CA LYS A 121 -5.68 -0.60 -10.25
C LYS A 121 -4.94 -1.93 -10.22
N ILE A 122 -5.58 -2.96 -9.67
CA ILE A 122 -5.06 -4.32 -9.59
C ILE A 122 -5.40 -5.04 -10.90
N SER A 123 -4.37 -5.59 -11.55
CA SER A 123 -4.56 -6.43 -12.73
C SER A 123 -5.27 -7.75 -12.37
N ALA A 124 -5.96 -8.35 -13.35
CA ALA A 124 -6.75 -9.57 -13.12
C ALA A 124 -5.91 -10.74 -12.57
N ASN A 125 -4.63 -10.84 -12.96
CA ASN A 125 -3.72 -11.86 -12.47
C ASN A 125 -3.05 -11.52 -11.13
N SER A 126 -3.29 -10.33 -10.58
CA SER A 126 -2.66 -9.85 -9.33
C SER A 126 -1.12 -9.86 -9.34
N HIS A 127 -0.47 -9.87 -10.51
CA HIS A 127 1.00 -9.76 -10.65
C HIS A 127 1.47 -8.33 -10.91
N ARG A 128 0.54 -7.45 -11.28
CA ARG A 128 0.83 -6.04 -11.54
C ARG A 128 -0.24 -5.12 -10.97
N MET A 129 0.15 -3.96 -10.48
CA MET A 129 -0.77 -2.87 -10.15
C MET A 129 -0.25 -1.57 -10.77
N THR A 130 -1.15 -0.74 -11.28
CA THR A 130 -0.77 0.52 -11.94
C THR A 130 -1.71 1.65 -11.54
N GLY A 131 -1.18 2.86 -11.45
CA GLY A 131 -1.96 4.04 -11.16
C GLY A 131 -1.04 5.22 -10.88
N HIS A 132 -1.41 6.04 -9.90
CA HIS A 132 -0.66 7.24 -9.56
C HIS A 132 -0.39 7.30 -8.06
N CYS A 133 0.76 7.88 -7.73
CA CYS A 133 1.07 8.35 -6.38
C CYS A 133 1.23 9.87 -6.40
N ILE A 134 0.89 10.48 -5.28
CA ILE A 134 1.00 11.91 -5.02
C ILE A 134 1.68 12.07 -3.67
N TRP A 135 2.70 12.92 -3.60
CA TRP A 135 3.40 13.22 -2.35
C TRP A 135 3.87 14.67 -2.35
N TYR A 136 4.19 15.16 -1.17
CA TYR A 136 4.83 16.46 -1.02
C TYR A 136 6.36 16.31 -1.15
N GLU A 137 6.94 17.06 -2.08
CA GLU A 137 8.38 17.11 -2.32
C GLU A 137 8.99 18.34 -1.65
N SER A 138 9.79 18.12 -0.61
CA SER A 138 10.41 19.19 0.17
C SER A 138 11.42 20.01 -0.62
N LEU A 139 12.12 19.41 -1.60
CA LEU A 139 13.14 20.13 -2.36
C LEU A 139 12.55 21.19 -3.28
N LEU A 140 11.32 20.98 -3.74
CA LEU A 140 10.60 21.89 -4.64
C LEU A 140 9.54 22.72 -3.92
N ASP A 141 9.24 22.40 -2.66
CA ASP A 141 8.10 22.94 -1.91
C ASP A 141 6.78 22.83 -2.70
N ASP A 142 6.57 21.66 -3.32
CA ASP A 142 5.43 21.42 -4.21
C ASP A 142 4.86 20.01 -4.04
N VAL A 143 3.62 19.84 -4.50
CA VAL A 143 2.96 18.54 -4.58
C VAL A 143 3.31 17.90 -5.92
N TRP A 144 4.04 16.79 -5.86
CA TRP A 144 4.40 16.04 -7.05
C TRP A 144 3.48 14.84 -7.25
N SER A 145 3.32 14.45 -8.51
CA SER A 145 2.61 13.22 -8.88
C SER A 145 3.39 12.43 -9.91
N SER A 146 3.32 11.11 -9.81
CA SER A 146 3.98 10.19 -10.75
C SER A 146 3.07 9.02 -11.07
N GLU A 147 3.27 8.44 -12.25
CA GLU A 147 2.83 7.06 -12.47
C GLU A 147 3.50 6.15 -11.43
N TYR A 148 2.73 5.20 -10.93
CA TYR A 148 3.13 4.29 -9.87
C TYR A 148 2.83 2.86 -10.31
N VAL A 149 3.89 2.09 -10.60
CA VAL A 149 3.79 0.74 -11.17
C VAL A 149 4.37 -0.26 -10.20
N TRP A 150 3.56 -1.19 -9.73
CA TRP A 150 3.96 -2.27 -8.85
C TRP A 150 4.00 -3.57 -9.63
N SER A 151 5.13 -4.26 -9.58
CA SER A 151 5.35 -5.57 -10.20
C SER A 151 5.76 -6.58 -9.13
N ARG A 152 5.11 -7.75 -9.13
CA ARG A 152 5.39 -8.78 -8.13
C ARG A 152 6.84 -9.27 -8.24
N LYS A 153 7.53 -9.46 -7.10
CA LYS A 153 8.81 -10.17 -7.08
C LYS A 153 8.54 -11.67 -7.06
N GLY A 154 8.88 -12.37 -8.16
CA GLY A 154 8.62 -13.81 -8.33
C GLY A 154 7.49 -14.07 -9.29
#